data_AF-A0A0L0ND53-F1
#
_entry.id   AF-A0A0L0ND53-F1
#
_cell.length_a   1.000
_cell.length_b   1.000
_cell.length_c   1.000
_cell.angle_alpha   90.00
_cell.angle_beta   90.00
_cell.angle_gamma   90.00
#
_symmetry.space_group_name_H-M   'P 1'
#
loop_
_entity.id
_entity.type
_entity.pdbx_description
1 polymer ?
#
loop_
_entity_poly.entity_id
_entity_poly.type
_entity_poly.pdbx_seq_one_letter_code
_entity_poly.pdbx_strand_id
1 'polypeptide(L)'
;MSVVTTFHGTGIQNSGYGDFNARDIHIGAGPDHLLADLRVTDPRDDKVRIQATKGGLLKDSYRWILDHDDFLQWRNDPHGRLLWIKGDPGKGKTMLLCGIIDHLTRTAAEARRLAYFFCQATDERLNNATAVLRGLLYMLVGQYPRLVSHIREEYGRAGKRLFEDSNAWFAMSRILMAMLDDEILDGVVLIVDALDECSADRQRLLDFIARGSASSRVRWIISSRNWPDIEEKLDNTSQKVTLRLELNDDSIADAVRAYIRHEVRELAQLKKYDEETRYAIHRHVTNKAGNTFLWVALVCQELANPDVQSWEALDILRTFPSGLESLYERMMEHLFKSRHAGLCRRILAVASIVYRPVSLKELASIDESLARFTDNPIALETLVGSCGSFLTLLEGIVYFVHQSAKDFLLDKASVLPNGIAHQHRAIFSTSIEVLSRTLRRDIYNLVTPGFSIRDIIPPDPDPLAPARYSCIYWVDHLQDANSMEKLTEEYLRDNGPVHTFLQRKYLYWLEALSLFGGLSQAVLAIQKLAALATRVGMQQLAHLVRDALRFILSHRGAIEIAPLQLYASALVFSPTRSLVKNLFEHEKPSWIISPPAMGLDWNACVQTLDDGDQV
;
A
#
# COMPACT_ATOMS: atom_id res chain seq x y z
N MET A 1 -29.51 8.37 43.53
CA MET A 1 -28.86 7.15 43.00
C MET A 1 -27.58 7.59 42.33
N SER A 2 -26.46 7.44 43.03
CA SER A 2 -25.11 7.73 42.55
C SER A 2 -24.64 6.64 41.60
N VAL A 3 -24.40 6.99 40.34
CA VAL A 3 -23.72 6.09 39.40
C VAL A 3 -22.22 6.26 39.59
N VAL A 4 -21.60 5.21 40.12
CA VAL A 4 -20.15 5.07 40.25
C VAL A 4 -19.61 4.67 38.88
N THR A 5 -18.78 5.52 38.29
CA THR A 5 -18.02 5.18 37.08
C THR A 5 -16.67 4.59 37.49
N THR A 6 -16.51 3.28 37.36
CA THR A 6 -15.23 2.57 37.58
C THR A 6 -14.31 2.79 36.38
N PHE A 7 -13.12 3.33 36.63
CA PHE A 7 -12.00 3.37 35.67
C PHE A 7 -11.16 2.09 35.80
N HIS A 8 -10.86 1.45 34.68
CA HIS A 8 -9.86 0.38 34.60
C HIS A 8 -8.59 0.91 33.93
N GLY A 9 -7.52 1.03 34.71
CA GLY A 9 -6.15 1.20 34.24
C GLY A 9 -5.25 0.22 34.97
N THR A 10 -4.39 -0.50 34.25
CA THR A 10 -3.40 -1.40 34.83
C THR A 10 -2.15 -0.61 35.21
N GLY A 11 -2.03 -0.25 36.49
CA GLY A 11 -0.82 0.34 37.06
C GLY A 11 -0.97 0.54 38.58
N ILE A 12 -0.23 -0.28 39.34
CA ILE A 12 0.13 -0.20 40.77
C ILE A 12 -0.90 0.47 41.71
N GLN A 13 -1.55 -0.37 42.52
CA GLN A 13 -2.34 0.04 43.68
C GLN A 13 -1.51 0.88 44.65
N ASN A 14 -1.92 2.12 44.89
CA ASN A 14 -1.70 2.82 46.16
C ASN A 14 -2.86 3.78 46.40
N SER A 15 -3.79 3.38 47.26
CA SER A 15 -4.89 4.21 47.74
C SER A 15 -4.45 4.97 48.99
N GLY A 16 -4.23 6.28 48.88
CA GLY A 16 -3.97 7.17 50.01
C GLY A 16 -4.07 8.64 49.60
N TYR A 17 -4.61 9.49 50.49
CA TYR A 17 -4.62 10.95 50.31
C TYR A 17 -3.32 11.56 50.85
N GLY A 18 -2.59 12.27 49.99
CA GLY A 18 -1.41 13.06 50.32
C GLY A 18 -0.95 13.89 49.12
N ASP A 19 -0.34 15.05 49.38
CA ASP A 19 0.21 15.93 48.34
C ASP A 19 1.50 15.32 47.77
N PHE A 20 1.54 15.10 46.46
CA PHE A 20 2.71 14.61 45.74
C PHE A 20 3.31 15.73 44.88
N ASN A 21 4.60 16.01 45.06
CA ASN A 21 5.37 16.83 44.12
C ASN A 21 5.64 16.02 42.86
N ALA A 22 4.86 16.28 41.80
CA ALA A 22 5.07 15.71 40.48
C ALA A 22 6.30 16.38 39.82
N ARG A 23 7.50 15.86 40.05
CA ARG A 23 8.68 16.24 39.26
C ARG A 23 9.28 15.15 38.39
N ASP A 24 8.77 13.92 38.43
CA ASP A 24 9.25 12.84 37.56
C ASP A 24 8.11 11.88 37.15
N ILE A 25 7.02 12.41 36.59
CA ILE A 25 6.07 11.57 35.83
C ILE A 25 6.39 11.78 34.34
N HIS A 26 7.24 10.92 33.80
CA HIS A 26 7.43 10.78 32.35
C HIS A 26 6.15 10.22 31.73
N ILE A 27 5.23 11.08 31.28
CA ILE A 27 4.21 10.72 30.28
C ILE A 27 4.86 10.85 28.90
N GLY A 28 5.86 10.02 28.62
CA GLY A 28 6.23 9.76 27.24
C GLY A 28 5.10 9.01 26.56
N ALA A 29 4.84 9.27 25.27
CA ALA A 29 3.98 8.39 24.49
C ALA A 29 4.43 6.95 24.72
N GLY A 30 3.55 6.11 25.28
CA GLY A 30 3.89 4.75 25.65
C GLY A 30 4.45 3.97 24.44
N PRO A 31 5.22 2.89 24.65
CA PRO A 31 5.75 2.05 23.57
C PRO A 31 4.68 1.57 22.58
N ASP A 32 3.41 1.50 23.01
CA ASP A 32 2.27 1.12 22.18
C ASP A 32 1.95 2.14 21.07
N HIS A 33 2.17 3.45 21.30
CA HIS A 33 1.95 4.47 20.26
C HIS A 33 3.05 4.45 19.19
N LEU A 34 4.30 4.23 19.59
CA LEU A 34 5.43 4.13 18.66
C LEU A 34 5.26 2.95 17.70
N LEU A 35 4.88 1.78 18.21
CA LEU A 35 4.66 0.61 17.36
C LEU A 35 3.47 0.80 16.42
N ALA A 36 2.40 1.45 16.90
CA ALA A 36 1.24 1.79 16.07
C ALA A 36 1.61 2.75 14.92
N ASP A 37 2.39 3.80 15.22
CA ASP A 37 2.83 4.76 14.21
C ASP A 37 3.88 4.18 13.25
N LEU A 38 4.74 3.27 13.72
CA LEU A 38 5.73 2.60 12.88
C LEU A 38 5.10 1.63 11.89
N ARG A 39 4.00 0.95 12.28
CA ARG A 39 3.30 -0.07 11.50
C ARG A 39 2.56 0.51 10.29
N VAL A 40 3.11 0.30 9.09
CA VAL A 40 2.38 0.51 7.81
C VAL A 40 1.47 -0.69 7.52
N THR A 41 2.01 -1.88 7.72
CA THR A 41 1.38 -3.19 7.58
C THR A 41 2.00 -4.12 8.63
N ASP A 42 1.43 -5.32 8.81
CA ASP A 42 2.16 -6.40 9.46
C ASP A 42 2.67 -7.39 8.41
N PRO A 43 3.99 -7.49 8.20
CA PRO A 43 4.53 -8.41 7.20
C PRO A 43 4.12 -9.87 7.42
N ARG A 44 3.78 -10.27 8.66
CA ARG A 44 3.28 -11.61 8.97
C ARG A 44 1.89 -11.84 8.35
N ASP A 45 1.01 -10.86 8.46
CA ASP A 45 -0.32 -10.90 7.85
C ASP A 45 -0.20 -10.85 6.32
N ASP A 46 0.75 -10.07 5.79
CA ASP A 46 1.05 -10.05 4.35
C ASP A 46 1.48 -11.42 3.83
N LYS A 47 2.36 -12.12 4.56
CA LYS A 47 2.75 -13.50 4.20
C LYS A 47 1.54 -14.43 4.15
N VAL A 48 0.67 -14.40 5.16
CA VAL A 48 -0.54 -15.24 5.20
C VAL A 48 -1.44 -14.93 4.00
N ARG A 49 -1.70 -13.65 3.73
CA ARG A 49 -2.49 -13.21 2.59
C ARG A 49 -1.88 -13.67 1.26
N ILE A 50 -0.57 -13.48 1.07
CA ILE A 50 0.15 -13.91 -0.15
C ILE A 50 0.04 -15.43 -0.34
N GLN A 51 0.20 -16.22 0.72
CA GLN A 51 0.06 -17.67 0.65
C GLN A 51 -1.38 -18.05 0.26
N ALA A 52 -2.38 -17.42 0.86
CA ALA A 52 -3.79 -17.68 0.54
C ALA A 52 -4.16 -17.31 -0.91
N THR A 53 -3.72 -16.14 -1.40
CA THR A 53 -4.06 -15.67 -2.75
C THR A 53 -3.31 -16.40 -3.87
N LYS A 54 -2.19 -17.06 -3.56
CA LYS A 54 -1.38 -17.82 -4.53
C LYS A 54 -1.57 -19.34 -4.47
N GLY A 55 -2.67 -19.81 -3.88
CA GLY A 55 -3.03 -21.25 -3.86
C GLY A 55 -2.35 -22.08 -2.77
N GLY A 56 -1.79 -21.43 -1.74
CA GLY A 56 -1.09 -22.09 -0.63
C GLY A 56 0.38 -22.39 -0.94
N LEU A 57 1.08 -22.94 0.06
CA LEU A 57 2.51 -23.24 -0.04
C LEU A 57 2.75 -24.75 -0.18
N LEU A 58 3.25 -25.17 -1.35
CA LEU A 58 3.60 -26.57 -1.61
C LEU A 58 5.07 -26.86 -1.28
N LYS A 59 5.32 -27.71 -0.28
CA LYS A 59 6.68 -28.06 0.18
C LYS A 59 7.59 -28.57 -0.92
N ASP A 60 7.08 -29.44 -1.78
CA ASP A 60 7.86 -30.04 -2.87
C ASP A 60 8.26 -29.01 -3.95
N SER A 61 7.61 -27.85 -4.00
CA SER A 61 7.94 -26.77 -4.93
C SER A 61 9.08 -25.86 -4.46
N TYR A 62 9.46 -25.89 -3.18
CA TYR A 62 10.52 -25.02 -2.65
C TYR A 62 11.65 -25.79 -1.97
N ARG A 63 11.44 -27.02 -1.51
CA ARG A 63 12.42 -27.75 -0.67
C ARG A 63 13.82 -27.85 -1.29
N TRP A 64 13.92 -27.88 -2.62
CA TRP A 64 15.18 -28.00 -3.35
C TRP A 64 16.16 -26.88 -2.99
N ILE A 65 15.69 -25.66 -2.68
CA ILE A 65 16.58 -24.54 -2.34
C ILE A 65 17.31 -24.77 -1.02
N LEU A 66 16.71 -25.52 -0.11
CA LEU A 66 17.26 -25.73 1.23
C LEU A 66 18.54 -26.58 1.20
N ASP A 67 18.68 -27.39 0.15
CA ASP A 67 19.81 -28.27 -0.11
C ASP A 67 20.71 -27.75 -1.24
N HIS A 68 20.41 -26.56 -1.81
CA HIS A 68 21.16 -25.98 -2.92
C HIS A 68 22.49 -25.39 -2.44
N ASP A 69 23.57 -25.63 -3.20
CA ASP A 69 24.92 -25.22 -2.83
C ASP A 69 25.03 -23.72 -2.52
N ASP A 70 24.48 -22.84 -3.36
CA ASP A 70 24.46 -21.38 -3.10
C ASP A 70 23.76 -21.02 -1.77
N PHE A 71 22.63 -21.66 -1.46
CA PHE A 71 21.91 -21.40 -0.20
C PHE A 71 22.71 -21.91 0.99
N LEU A 72 23.29 -23.11 0.87
CA LEU A 72 24.15 -23.71 1.89
C LEU A 72 25.44 -22.89 2.09
N GLN A 73 26.04 -22.37 1.02
CA GLN A 73 27.18 -21.48 1.06
C GLN A 73 26.81 -20.22 1.85
N TRP A 74 25.75 -19.52 1.47
CA TRP A 74 25.30 -18.33 2.20
C TRP A 74 25.00 -18.64 3.69
N ARG A 75 24.36 -19.77 3.97
CA ARG A 75 23.96 -20.14 5.34
C ARG A 75 25.16 -20.53 6.21
N ASN A 76 26.12 -21.25 5.67
CA ASN A 76 27.20 -21.85 6.45
C ASN A 76 28.48 -21.01 6.45
N ASP A 77 28.69 -20.17 5.43
CA ASP A 77 29.84 -19.26 5.37
C ASP A 77 29.65 -18.09 6.36
N PRO A 78 30.59 -17.86 7.29
CA PRO A 78 30.60 -16.67 8.15
C PRO A 78 30.67 -15.35 7.38
N HIS A 79 31.18 -15.39 6.14
CA HIS A 79 31.23 -14.27 5.21
C HIS A 79 30.05 -14.25 4.23
N GLY A 80 29.12 -15.20 4.28
CA GLY A 80 27.87 -15.18 3.51
C GLY A 80 26.91 -14.15 4.11
N ARG A 81 26.96 -12.90 3.62
CA ARG A 81 26.15 -11.79 4.17
C ARG A 81 24.90 -11.49 3.37
N LEU A 82 24.93 -11.71 2.06
CA LEU A 82 23.81 -11.45 1.18
C LEU A 82 23.54 -12.64 0.26
N LEU A 83 22.32 -13.17 0.30
CA LEU A 83 21.80 -14.08 -0.72
C LEU A 83 20.85 -13.32 -1.62
N TRP A 84 21.16 -13.26 -2.91
CA TRP A 84 20.29 -12.67 -3.91
C TRP A 84 19.69 -13.77 -4.80
N ILE A 85 18.37 -13.97 -4.68
CA ILE A 85 17.59 -14.92 -5.48
C ILE A 85 16.93 -14.14 -6.61
N LYS A 86 17.40 -14.35 -7.84
CA LYS A 86 16.85 -13.65 -9.00
C LYS A 86 16.21 -14.59 -10.00
N GLY A 87 15.17 -14.10 -10.66
CA GLY A 87 14.34 -14.91 -11.54
C GLY A 87 13.34 -14.11 -12.34
N ASP A 88 12.95 -14.61 -13.50
CA ASP A 88 11.86 -14.05 -14.31
C ASP A 88 10.49 -14.03 -13.58
N PRO A 89 9.52 -13.24 -14.06
CA PRO A 89 8.15 -13.24 -13.54
C PRO A 89 7.52 -14.64 -13.56
N GLY A 90 6.75 -14.97 -12.53
CA GLY A 90 6.03 -16.25 -12.46
C GLY A 90 6.89 -17.48 -12.15
N LYS A 91 8.19 -17.34 -11.89
CA LYS A 91 9.11 -18.44 -11.48
C LYS A 91 8.99 -18.85 -10.00
N GLY A 92 8.06 -18.27 -9.25
CA GLY A 92 7.76 -18.71 -7.87
C GLY A 92 8.63 -18.11 -6.77
N LYS A 93 9.42 -17.05 -7.03
CA LYS A 93 10.30 -16.37 -6.05
C LYS A 93 9.63 -16.10 -4.69
N THR A 94 8.48 -15.44 -4.68
CA THR A 94 7.74 -15.15 -3.45
C THR A 94 7.39 -16.42 -2.67
N MET A 95 6.90 -17.46 -3.36
CA MET A 95 6.53 -18.72 -2.69
C MET A 95 7.76 -19.49 -2.20
N LEU A 96 8.87 -19.40 -2.92
CA LEU A 96 10.17 -19.92 -2.51
C LEU A 96 10.65 -19.23 -1.22
N LEU A 97 10.56 -17.90 -1.14
CA LEU A 97 10.91 -17.14 0.06
C LEU A 97 9.96 -17.45 1.24
N CYS A 98 8.66 -17.60 1.00
CA CYS A 98 7.72 -18.08 2.02
C CYS A 98 8.14 -19.45 2.58
N GLY A 99 8.60 -20.37 1.72
CA GLY A 99 9.11 -21.68 2.13
C GLY A 99 10.42 -21.62 2.91
N ILE A 100 11.34 -20.72 2.54
CA ILE A 100 12.56 -20.45 3.31
C ILE A 100 12.20 -19.89 4.69
N ILE A 101 11.27 -18.94 4.77
CA ILE A 101 10.79 -18.37 6.04
C ILE A 101 10.20 -19.48 6.92
N ASP A 102 9.33 -20.34 6.38
CA ASP A 102 8.73 -21.44 7.15
C ASP A 102 9.79 -22.45 7.62
N HIS A 103 10.85 -22.69 6.83
CA HIS A 103 11.97 -23.53 7.23
C HIS A 103 12.80 -22.90 8.36
N LEU A 104 12.99 -21.58 8.31
CA LEU A 104 13.78 -20.82 9.28
C LEU A 104 12.98 -20.43 10.54
N THR A 105 11.66 -20.65 10.61
CA THR A 105 10.80 -20.31 11.76
C THR A 105 10.23 -21.52 12.50
N ARG A 106 10.91 -22.66 12.47
CA ARG A 106 10.42 -23.92 13.08
C ARG A 106 10.14 -23.83 14.58
N THR A 107 10.87 -22.99 15.29
CA THR A 107 10.66 -22.70 16.71
C THR A 107 10.42 -21.21 16.93
N ALA A 108 9.77 -20.87 18.04
CA ALA A 108 9.57 -19.47 18.43
C ALA A 108 10.90 -18.71 18.60
N ALA A 109 11.98 -19.39 19.00
CA ALA A 109 13.31 -18.78 19.12
C ALA A 109 13.91 -18.45 17.75
N GLU A 110 13.75 -19.32 16.75
CA GLU A 110 14.21 -19.06 15.39
C GLU A 110 13.34 -18.02 14.68
N ALA A 111 12.03 -18.02 14.94
CA ALA A 111 11.12 -16.99 14.42
C ALA A 111 11.50 -15.57 14.86
N ARG A 112 12.08 -15.41 16.06
CA ARG A 112 12.62 -14.13 16.54
C ARG A 112 13.89 -13.69 15.82
N ARG A 113 14.49 -14.54 14.98
CA ARG A 113 15.70 -14.19 14.22
C ARG A 113 15.39 -13.74 12.80
N LEU A 114 14.12 -13.59 12.43
CA LEU A 114 13.71 -13.18 11.10
C LEU A 114 12.91 -11.89 11.15
N ALA A 115 13.31 -10.91 10.35
CA ALA A 115 12.44 -9.82 9.94
C ALA A 115 12.35 -9.83 8.41
N TYR A 116 11.15 -9.65 7.89
CA TYR A 116 10.91 -9.77 6.46
C TYR A 116 9.90 -8.75 5.97
N PHE A 117 9.99 -8.43 4.68
CA PHE A 117 9.08 -7.53 4.01
C PHE A 117 8.80 -8.01 2.59
N PHE A 118 7.55 -7.89 2.15
CA PHE A 118 7.13 -8.26 0.80
C PHE A 118 6.78 -6.98 0.03
N CYS A 119 7.63 -6.59 -0.90
CA CYS A 119 7.29 -5.51 -1.81
C CYS A 119 6.11 -5.92 -2.69
N GLN A 120 5.18 -5.00 -2.93
CA GLN A 120 4.03 -5.22 -3.80
C GLN A 120 3.81 -4.01 -4.69
N ALA A 121 4.16 -4.11 -5.97
CA ALA A 121 4.11 -2.98 -6.91
C ALA A 121 2.68 -2.46 -7.13
N THR A 122 1.68 -3.30 -6.83
CA THR A 122 0.25 -2.95 -6.89
C THR A 122 -0.26 -2.20 -5.67
N ASP A 123 0.53 -2.03 -4.60
CA ASP A 123 0.15 -1.34 -3.37
C ASP A 123 1.21 -0.31 -2.95
N GLU A 124 0.91 0.98 -3.07
CA GLU A 124 1.85 2.05 -2.72
C GLU A 124 2.34 2.05 -1.27
N ARG A 125 1.57 1.44 -0.36
CA ARG A 125 2.00 1.27 1.03
C ARG A 125 3.19 0.33 1.13
N LEU A 126 3.39 -0.53 0.12
CA LEU A 126 4.36 -1.62 0.10
C LEU A 126 5.36 -1.53 -1.05
N ASN A 127 5.31 -0.49 -1.89
CA ASN A 127 6.18 -0.35 -3.06
C ASN A 127 7.27 0.74 -2.92
N ASN A 128 7.55 1.20 -1.71
CA ASN A 128 8.52 2.26 -1.47
C ASN A 128 9.58 1.87 -0.43
N ALA A 129 10.78 2.42 -0.59
CA ALA A 129 11.94 2.08 0.23
C ALA A 129 11.70 2.35 1.73
N THR A 130 11.03 3.43 2.08
CA THR A 130 10.72 3.78 3.48
C THR A 130 9.80 2.75 4.13
N ALA A 131 8.81 2.22 3.41
CA ALA A 131 7.93 1.16 3.90
C ALA A 131 8.69 -0.13 4.19
N VAL A 132 9.67 -0.49 3.35
CA VAL A 132 10.56 -1.64 3.60
C VAL A 132 11.27 -1.48 4.94
N LEU A 133 11.90 -0.32 5.19
CA LEU A 133 12.59 -0.07 6.46
C LEU A 133 11.64 -0.08 7.65
N ARG A 134 10.47 0.55 7.53
CA ARG A 134 9.43 0.57 8.57
C ARG A 134 8.94 -0.83 8.92
N GLY A 135 8.70 -1.67 7.92
CA GLY A 135 8.28 -3.06 8.13
C GLY A 135 9.34 -3.90 8.82
N LEU A 136 10.62 -3.78 8.41
CA LEU A 136 11.74 -4.46 9.07
C LEU A 136 11.90 -3.97 10.52
N LEU A 137 11.91 -2.65 10.75
CA LEU A 137 11.98 -2.06 12.08
C LEU A 137 10.83 -2.52 12.98
N TYR A 138 9.59 -2.52 12.47
CA TYR A 138 8.42 -2.96 13.21
C TYR A 138 8.57 -4.41 13.70
N MET A 139 9.04 -5.31 12.83
CA MET A 139 9.30 -6.69 13.19
C MET A 139 10.43 -6.81 14.22
N LEU A 140 11.57 -6.16 14.00
CA LEU A 140 12.73 -6.21 14.90
C LEU A 140 12.38 -5.70 16.29
N VAL A 141 11.71 -4.55 16.39
CA VAL A 141 11.32 -3.94 17.67
C VAL A 141 10.29 -4.82 18.40
N GLY A 142 9.33 -5.39 17.67
CA GLY A 142 8.37 -6.33 18.25
C GLY A 142 9.01 -7.61 18.79
N GLN A 143 10.11 -8.08 18.19
CA GLN A 143 10.84 -9.27 18.61
C GLN A 143 11.86 -8.98 19.72
N TYR A 144 12.50 -7.81 19.66
CA TYR A 144 13.54 -7.32 20.57
C TYR A 144 13.16 -5.94 21.14
N PRO A 145 12.33 -5.89 22.19
CA PRO A 145 11.86 -4.62 22.77
C PRO A 145 12.97 -3.67 23.24
N ARG A 146 14.19 -4.18 23.49
CA ARG A 146 15.36 -3.35 23.82
C ARG A 146 15.73 -2.40 22.68
N LEU A 147 15.49 -2.78 21.43
CA LEU A 147 15.80 -1.95 20.27
C LEU A 147 14.96 -0.67 20.21
N VAL A 148 13.84 -0.58 20.95
CA VAL A 148 13.08 0.67 21.08
C VAL A 148 13.97 1.84 21.49
N SER A 149 15.06 1.62 22.25
CA SER A 149 15.99 2.69 22.64
C SER A 149 16.59 3.44 21.45
N HIS A 150 16.80 2.78 20.30
CA HIS A 150 17.35 3.41 19.09
C HIS A 150 16.34 4.35 18.41
N ILE A 151 15.04 4.19 18.67
CA ILE A 151 13.97 5.02 18.08
C ILE A 151 13.48 6.08 19.06
N ARG A 152 13.48 5.76 20.36
CA ARG A 152 12.75 6.49 21.41
C ARG A 152 13.09 7.98 21.47
N GLU A 153 14.36 8.35 21.37
CA GLU A 153 14.78 9.75 21.46
C GLU A 153 14.27 10.57 20.27
N GLU A 154 14.47 10.07 19.05
CA GLU A 154 14.02 10.74 17.84
C GLU A 154 12.48 10.79 17.77
N TYR A 155 11.81 9.70 18.16
CA TYR A 155 10.34 9.64 18.20
C TYR A 155 9.76 10.54 19.30
N GLY A 156 10.44 10.67 20.46
CA GLY A 156 10.01 11.60 21.51
C GLY A 156 9.98 13.06 21.04
N ARG A 157 10.84 13.44 20.07
CA ARG A 157 10.88 14.78 19.48
C ARG A 157 9.91 14.96 18.30
N ALA A 158 9.86 13.98 17.41
CA ALA A 158 9.14 14.12 16.14
C ALA A 158 7.73 13.49 16.15
N GLY A 159 7.48 12.54 17.06
CA GLY A 159 6.30 11.68 17.06
C GLY A 159 6.14 10.91 15.76
N LYS A 160 4.89 10.71 15.32
CA LYS A 160 4.53 10.06 14.06
C LYS A 160 5.25 10.64 12.82
N ARG A 161 5.59 11.93 12.83
CA ARG A 161 6.26 12.60 11.70
C ARG A 161 7.62 12.00 11.37
N LEU A 162 8.28 11.38 12.35
CA LEU A 162 9.52 10.64 12.15
C LEU A 162 9.40 9.60 11.00
N PHE A 163 8.21 9.05 10.80
CA PHE A 163 7.95 7.97 9.85
C PHE A 163 7.27 8.42 8.55
N GLU A 164 6.83 9.68 8.46
CA GLU A 164 5.92 10.15 7.39
C GLU A 164 6.37 11.41 6.67
N ASP A 165 7.31 12.18 7.22
CA ASP A 165 7.77 13.40 6.58
C ASP A 165 8.73 13.12 5.39
N SER A 166 9.16 14.19 4.71
CA SER A 166 10.10 14.10 3.59
C SER A 166 11.47 13.54 3.96
N ASN A 167 11.81 13.52 5.24
CA ASN A 167 13.07 13.02 5.79
C ASN A 167 12.94 11.62 6.40
N ALA A 168 11.75 11.02 6.38
CA ALA A 168 11.48 9.71 6.98
C ALA A 168 12.47 8.64 6.51
N TRP A 169 12.84 8.62 5.21
CA TRP A 169 13.87 7.74 4.69
C TRP A 169 15.21 7.89 5.44
N PHE A 170 15.69 9.12 5.60
CA PHE A 170 16.98 9.40 6.24
C PHE A 170 16.98 9.06 7.73
N ALA A 171 15.86 9.34 8.42
CA ALA A 171 15.69 8.94 9.81
C ALA A 171 15.67 7.41 9.96
N MET A 172 14.83 6.72 9.19
CA MET A 172 14.67 5.26 9.27
C MET A 172 15.93 4.52 8.87
N SER A 173 16.64 4.98 7.84
CA SER A 173 17.92 4.38 7.44
C SER A 173 18.99 4.57 8.51
N ARG A 174 19.12 5.76 9.12
CA ARG A 174 20.06 5.97 10.24
C ARG A 174 19.74 5.06 11.42
N ILE A 175 18.47 5.02 11.84
CA ILE A 175 18.02 4.21 12.98
C ILE A 175 18.25 2.72 12.71
N LEU A 176 17.83 2.20 11.55
CA LEU A 176 18.01 0.79 11.25
C LEU A 176 19.49 0.44 11.18
N MET A 177 20.35 1.24 10.53
CA MET A 177 21.80 0.98 10.54
C MET A 177 22.36 0.89 11.97
N ALA A 178 21.99 1.82 12.86
CA ALA A 178 22.43 1.78 14.25
C ALA A 178 21.95 0.51 14.98
N MET A 179 20.74 0.02 14.68
CA MET A 179 20.26 -1.25 15.21
C MET A 179 21.05 -2.44 14.66
N LEU A 180 21.42 -2.44 13.38
CA LEU A 180 22.15 -3.56 12.76
C LEU A 180 23.54 -3.77 13.37
N ASP A 181 24.11 -2.74 14.00
CA ASP A 181 25.38 -2.80 14.74
C ASP A 181 25.20 -3.32 16.19
N ASP A 182 23.98 -3.46 16.68
CA ASP A 182 23.68 -3.97 18.03
C ASP A 182 23.91 -5.49 18.09
N GLU A 183 24.67 -5.94 19.09
CA GLU A 183 25.00 -7.37 19.26
C GLU A 183 23.77 -8.26 19.46
N ILE A 184 22.64 -7.69 19.90
CA ILE A 184 21.39 -8.45 20.03
C ILE A 184 20.86 -8.97 18.69
N LEU A 185 21.27 -8.34 17.58
CA LEU A 185 20.90 -8.75 16.22
C LEU A 185 21.92 -9.70 15.57
N ASP A 186 22.92 -10.18 16.31
CA ASP A 186 23.88 -11.15 15.77
C ASP A 186 23.16 -12.44 15.31
N GLY A 187 23.37 -12.80 14.04
CA GLY A 187 22.72 -13.95 13.41
C GLY A 187 21.26 -13.74 13.00
N VAL A 188 20.70 -12.53 13.11
CA VAL A 188 19.39 -12.20 12.53
C VAL A 188 19.47 -12.21 11.00
N VAL A 189 18.37 -12.64 10.36
CA VAL A 189 18.22 -12.63 8.90
C VAL A 189 17.12 -11.64 8.52
N LEU A 190 17.46 -10.71 7.65
CA LEU A 190 16.54 -9.76 7.03
C LEU A 190 16.18 -10.24 5.63
N ILE A 191 14.89 -10.25 5.31
CA ILE A 191 14.40 -10.76 4.02
C ILE A 191 13.59 -9.68 3.32
N VAL A 192 13.91 -9.39 2.06
CA VAL A 192 13.14 -8.48 1.21
C VAL A 192 12.72 -9.22 -0.06
N ASP A 193 11.45 -9.58 -0.16
CA ASP A 193 10.89 -10.21 -1.36
C ASP A 193 10.49 -9.16 -2.40
N ALA A 194 10.70 -9.51 -3.68
CA ALA A 194 10.30 -8.76 -4.86
C ALA A 194 10.82 -7.31 -4.86
N LEU A 195 12.12 -7.11 -4.58
CA LEU A 195 12.72 -5.78 -4.51
C LEU A 195 12.51 -4.95 -5.80
N ASP A 196 12.39 -5.60 -6.96
CA ASP A 196 12.03 -4.92 -8.22
C ASP A 196 10.67 -4.22 -8.17
N GLU A 197 9.76 -4.68 -7.32
CA GLU A 197 8.45 -4.08 -7.09
C GLU A 197 8.50 -2.85 -6.17
N CYS A 198 9.67 -2.52 -5.60
CA CYS A 198 9.91 -1.20 -5.00
C CYS A 198 10.10 -0.17 -6.12
N SER A 199 9.09 0.68 -6.34
CA SER A 199 9.09 1.70 -7.40
C SER A 199 9.69 3.03 -6.92
N ALA A 200 9.41 3.44 -5.68
CA ALA A 200 9.92 4.69 -5.11
C ALA A 200 11.20 4.46 -4.28
N ASP A 201 12.24 5.26 -4.56
CA ASP A 201 13.52 5.27 -3.83
C ASP A 201 14.30 3.94 -3.85
N ARG A 202 14.05 3.04 -4.81
CA ARG A 202 14.72 1.72 -4.91
C ARG A 202 16.24 1.78 -4.87
N GLN A 203 16.84 2.75 -5.57
CA GLN A 203 18.29 2.90 -5.60
C GLN A 203 18.86 3.19 -4.20
N ARG A 204 18.14 3.98 -3.38
CA ARG A 204 18.50 4.22 -1.99
C ARG A 204 18.37 2.94 -1.14
N LEU A 205 17.36 2.12 -1.40
CA LEU A 205 17.21 0.82 -0.74
C LEU A 205 18.35 -0.14 -1.08
N LEU A 206 18.72 -0.25 -2.36
CA LEU A 206 19.85 -1.07 -2.79
C LEU A 206 21.16 -0.61 -2.13
N ASP A 207 21.39 0.71 -2.11
CA ASP A 207 22.51 1.33 -1.41
C ASP A 207 22.54 0.98 0.08
N PHE A 208 21.37 1.01 0.73
CA PHE A 208 21.23 0.69 2.14
C PHE A 208 21.57 -0.78 2.40
N ILE A 209 21.02 -1.70 1.61
CA ILE A 209 21.23 -3.14 1.78
C ILE A 209 22.70 -3.52 1.50
N ALA A 210 23.32 -2.94 0.46
CA ALA A 210 24.73 -3.15 0.17
C ALA A 210 25.62 -2.70 1.35
N ARG A 211 25.31 -1.55 1.97
CA ARG A 211 26.03 -1.08 3.16
C ARG A 211 25.77 -1.96 4.38
N GLY A 212 24.51 -2.30 4.66
CA GLY A 212 24.13 -3.12 5.81
C GLY A 212 24.73 -4.52 5.74
N SER A 213 24.76 -5.15 4.56
CA SER A 213 25.37 -6.47 4.37
C SER A 213 26.89 -6.46 4.52
N ALA A 214 27.57 -5.35 4.21
CA ALA A 214 29.02 -5.25 4.34
C ALA A 214 29.50 -4.90 5.77
N SER A 215 28.67 -4.22 6.57
CA SER A 215 29.08 -3.64 7.86
C SER A 215 28.51 -4.34 9.09
N SER A 216 27.41 -5.09 8.95
CA SER A 216 26.70 -5.68 10.09
C SER A 216 26.93 -7.19 10.24
N ARG A 217 26.58 -7.72 11.41
CA ARG A 217 26.56 -9.17 11.67
C ARG A 217 25.28 -9.85 11.18
N VAL A 218 24.35 -9.07 10.66
CA VAL A 218 23.06 -9.51 10.14
C VAL A 218 23.24 -10.11 8.74
N ARG A 219 22.40 -11.08 8.38
CA ARG A 219 22.37 -11.66 7.03
C ARG A 219 21.15 -11.17 6.27
N TRP A 220 21.27 -11.11 4.95
CA TRP A 220 20.23 -10.67 4.05
C TRP A 220 19.84 -11.76 3.06
N ILE A 221 18.54 -11.88 2.80
CA ILE A 221 17.99 -12.58 1.63
C ILE A 221 17.17 -11.57 0.83
N ILE A 222 17.45 -11.42 -0.45
CA ILE A 222 16.69 -10.55 -1.35
C ILE A 222 16.18 -11.39 -2.50
N SER A 223 14.94 -11.17 -2.91
CA SER A 223 14.46 -11.64 -4.21
C SER A 223 14.17 -10.48 -5.16
N SER A 224 14.42 -10.67 -6.46
CA SER A 224 14.02 -9.70 -7.48
C SER A 224 13.94 -10.31 -8.89
N ARG A 225 13.43 -9.54 -9.85
CA ARG A 225 13.68 -9.75 -11.29
C ARG A 225 15.13 -9.39 -11.67
N ASN A 226 15.52 -9.78 -12.88
CA ASN A 226 16.83 -9.54 -13.50
C ASN A 226 16.93 -8.12 -14.09
N TRP A 227 16.57 -7.08 -13.34
CA TRP A 227 16.58 -5.71 -13.85
C TRP A 227 17.99 -5.11 -13.80
N PRO A 228 18.49 -4.48 -14.88
CA PRO A 228 19.88 -4.02 -14.98
C PRO A 228 20.33 -3.13 -13.81
N ASP A 229 19.45 -2.25 -13.32
CA ASP A 229 19.75 -1.33 -12.23
C ASP A 229 19.91 -2.02 -10.87
N ILE A 230 19.25 -3.17 -10.68
CA ILE A 230 19.44 -4.04 -9.52
C ILE A 230 20.72 -4.86 -9.68
N GLU A 231 20.97 -5.41 -10.88
CA GLU A 231 22.16 -6.22 -11.16
C GLU A 231 23.43 -5.41 -10.95
N GLU A 232 23.51 -4.23 -11.57
CA GLU A 232 24.66 -3.32 -11.47
C GLU A 232 25.02 -3.04 -10.00
N LYS A 233 24.01 -2.84 -9.16
CA LYS A 233 24.24 -2.48 -7.77
C LYS A 233 24.63 -3.67 -6.89
N LEU A 234 23.89 -4.77 -7.01
CA LEU A 234 24.14 -5.95 -6.18
C LEU A 234 25.39 -6.72 -6.64
N ASP A 235 25.77 -6.69 -7.91
CA ASP A 235 27.04 -7.29 -8.38
C ASP A 235 28.29 -6.62 -7.81
N ASN A 236 28.19 -5.34 -7.45
CA ASN A 236 29.26 -4.62 -6.76
C ASN A 236 29.30 -4.86 -5.24
N THR A 237 28.38 -5.65 -4.68
CA THR A 237 28.32 -5.92 -3.25
C THR A 237 29.24 -7.09 -2.88
N SER A 238 30.20 -6.86 -1.98
CA SER A 238 31.06 -7.92 -1.43
C SER A 238 30.24 -8.96 -0.67
N GLN A 239 30.76 -10.19 -0.51
CA GLN A 239 30.14 -11.20 0.37
C GLN A 239 28.71 -11.63 -0.03
N LYS A 240 28.41 -11.49 -1.32
CA LYS A 240 27.15 -11.89 -1.96
C LYS A 240 27.25 -13.28 -2.58
N VAL A 241 26.20 -14.06 -2.40
CA VAL A 241 25.90 -15.26 -3.20
C VAL A 241 24.69 -14.96 -4.09
N THR A 242 24.79 -15.26 -5.39
CA THR A 242 23.70 -15.04 -6.36
C THR A 242 23.14 -16.38 -6.80
N LEU A 243 21.88 -16.66 -6.44
CA LEU A 243 21.14 -17.81 -6.94
C LEU A 243 20.25 -17.37 -8.09
N ARG A 244 20.53 -17.88 -9.30
CA ARG A 244 19.71 -17.62 -10.49
C ARG A 244 18.72 -18.75 -10.69
N LEU A 245 17.44 -18.44 -10.74
CA LEU A 245 16.43 -19.45 -10.99
C LEU A 245 16.58 -20.04 -12.40
N GLU A 246 16.93 -19.24 -13.41
CA GLU A 246 17.07 -19.67 -14.80
C GLU A 246 18.21 -20.68 -15.03
N LEU A 247 19.25 -20.67 -14.18
CA LEU A 247 20.38 -21.60 -14.30
C LEU A 247 20.14 -22.92 -13.58
N ASN A 248 19.05 -23.02 -12.82
CA ASN A 248 18.68 -24.20 -12.03
C ASN A 248 17.49 -24.94 -12.65
N ASP A 249 17.50 -25.04 -13.98
CA ASP A 249 16.37 -25.53 -14.78
C ASP A 249 15.89 -26.91 -14.35
N ASP A 250 16.76 -27.84 -13.97
CA ASP A 250 16.36 -29.17 -13.53
C ASP A 250 15.60 -29.15 -12.20
N SER A 251 16.13 -28.42 -11.20
CA SER A 251 15.50 -28.28 -9.87
C SER A 251 14.17 -27.55 -9.96
N ILE A 252 14.10 -26.49 -10.78
CA ILE A 252 12.86 -25.77 -11.02
C ILE A 252 11.88 -26.60 -11.83
N ALA A 253 12.33 -27.34 -12.84
CA ALA A 253 11.47 -28.22 -13.61
C ALA A 253 10.87 -29.30 -12.70
N ASP A 254 11.62 -29.87 -11.75
CA ASP A 254 11.09 -30.79 -10.75
C ASP A 254 10.07 -30.14 -9.82
N ALA A 255 10.36 -28.93 -9.32
CA ALA A 255 9.45 -28.17 -8.48
C ALA A 255 8.13 -27.83 -9.23
N VAL A 256 8.23 -27.42 -10.49
CA VAL A 256 7.08 -27.14 -11.35
C VAL A 256 6.32 -28.42 -11.67
N ARG A 257 6.99 -29.55 -11.94
CA ARG A 257 6.34 -30.86 -12.12
C ARG A 257 5.58 -31.29 -10.87
N ALA A 258 6.13 -31.08 -9.68
CA ALA A 258 5.44 -31.35 -8.42
C ALA A 258 4.20 -30.46 -8.27
N TYR A 259 4.32 -29.18 -8.59
CA TYR A 259 3.20 -28.24 -8.59
C TYR A 259 2.10 -28.62 -9.59
N ILE A 260 2.46 -28.94 -10.84
CA ILE A 260 1.50 -29.41 -11.86
C ILE A 260 0.76 -30.65 -11.37
N ARG A 261 1.47 -31.62 -10.77
CA ARG A 261 0.84 -32.83 -10.23
C ARG A 261 -0.18 -32.50 -9.15
N HIS A 262 0.13 -31.54 -8.28
CA HIS A 262 -0.79 -31.08 -7.25
C HIS A 262 -2.00 -30.38 -7.85
N GLU A 263 -1.80 -29.34 -8.67
CA GLU A 263 -2.88 -28.55 -9.27
C GLU A 263 -3.81 -29.40 -10.15
N VAL A 264 -3.26 -30.29 -10.98
CA VAL A 264 -4.07 -31.17 -11.83
C VAL A 264 -4.85 -32.19 -11.00
N ARG A 265 -4.31 -32.62 -9.84
CA ARG A 265 -5.04 -33.51 -8.93
C ARG A 265 -6.22 -32.78 -8.29
N GLU A 266 -6.01 -31.56 -7.78
CA GLU A 266 -7.09 -30.76 -7.18
C GLU A 266 -8.16 -30.42 -8.23
N LEU A 267 -7.74 -30.02 -9.43
CA LEU A 267 -8.64 -29.74 -10.55
C LEU A 267 -9.44 -30.99 -10.96
N ALA A 268 -8.81 -32.16 -11.05
CA ALA A 268 -9.50 -33.40 -11.38
C ALA A 268 -10.53 -33.80 -10.33
N GLN A 269 -10.27 -33.54 -9.05
CA GLN A 269 -11.26 -33.75 -7.99
C GLN A 269 -12.42 -32.76 -8.10
N LEU A 270 -12.13 -31.47 -8.32
CA LEU A 270 -13.12 -30.41 -8.45
C LEU A 270 -14.07 -30.66 -9.64
N LYS A 271 -13.51 -30.98 -10.80
CA LYS A 271 -14.24 -31.17 -12.07
C LYS A 271 -14.65 -32.62 -12.35
N LYS A 272 -14.31 -33.54 -11.43
CA LYS A 272 -14.61 -34.98 -11.52
C LYS A 272 -14.11 -35.59 -12.83
N TYR A 273 -12.87 -35.28 -13.21
CA TYR A 273 -12.24 -35.85 -14.40
C TYR A 273 -11.95 -37.34 -14.23
N ASP A 274 -12.11 -38.09 -15.32
CA ASP A 274 -11.58 -39.44 -15.40
C ASP A 274 -10.05 -39.45 -15.51
N GLU A 275 -9.47 -40.64 -15.39
CA GLU A 275 -8.02 -40.83 -15.41
C GLU A 275 -7.40 -40.46 -16.76
N GLU A 276 -8.11 -40.69 -17.86
CA GLU A 276 -7.65 -40.34 -19.21
C GLU A 276 -7.56 -38.82 -19.40
N THR A 277 -8.61 -38.09 -19.03
CA THR A 277 -8.68 -36.62 -19.07
C THR A 277 -7.62 -36.03 -18.15
N ARG A 278 -7.51 -36.54 -16.91
CA ARG A 278 -6.47 -36.09 -15.96
C ARG A 278 -5.07 -36.26 -16.54
N TYR A 279 -4.78 -37.42 -17.13
CA TYR A 279 -3.48 -37.70 -17.76
C TYR A 279 -3.22 -36.78 -18.96
N ALA A 280 -4.21 -36.57 -19.82
CA ALA A 280 -4.10 -35.68 -20.97
C ALA A 280 -3.84 -34.22 -20.54
N ILE A 281 -4.54 -33.74 -19.51
CA ILE A 281 -4.31 -32.41 -18.93
C ILE A 281 -2.90 -32.31 -18.36
N HIS A 282 -2.51 -33.26 -17.50
CA HIS A 282 -1.17 -33.28 -16.89
C HIS A 282 -0.07 -33.23 -17.95
N ARG A 283 -0.17 -34.06 -18.99
CA ARG A 283 0.80 -34.11 -20.10
C ARG A 283 0.85 -32.79 -20.85
N HIS A 284 -0.30 -32.18 -21.17
CA HIS A 284 -0.33 -30.93 -21.91
C HIS A 284 0.25 -29.77 -21.11
N VAL A 285 -0.17 -29.61 -19.85
CA VAL A 285 0.33 -28.57 -18.94
C VAL A 285 1.84 -28.70 -18.75
N THR A 286 2.34 -29.92 -18.52
CA THR A 286 3.79 -30.19 -18.41
C THR A 286 4.56 -29.74 -19.64
N ASN A 287 4.04 -29.99 -20.84
CA ASN A 287 4.72 -29.65 -22.09
C ASN A 287 4.71 -28.16 -22.42
N LYS A 288 3.75 -27.39 -21.88
CA LYS A 288 3.51 -25.99 -22.26
C LYS A 288 3.94 -24.96 -21.21
N ALA A 289 4.02 -25.37 -19.94
CA ALA A 289 4.27 -24.46 -18.82
C ALA A 289 5.60 -23.72 -18.85
N GLY A 290 6.63 -24.26 -19.55
CA GLY A 290 7.93 -23.61 -19.68
C GLY A 290 8.55 -23.21 -18.34
N ASN A 291 8.50 -24.11 -17.35
CA ASN A 291 8.98 -23.89 -15.99
C ASN A 291 8.40 -22.63 -15.32
N THR A 292 7.12 -22.31 -15.58
CA THR A 292 6.47 -21.10 -15.05
C THR A 292 5.26 -21.46 -14.20
N PHE A 293 5.38 -21.33 -12.87
CA PHE A 293 4.32 -21.63 -11.91
C PHE A 293 3.05 -20.83 -12.19
N LEU A 294 3.21 -19.54 -12.49
CA LEU A 294 2.07 -18.66 -12.77
C LEU A 294 1.27 -19.12 -14.00
N TRP A 295 1.94 -19.62 -15.04
CA TRP A 295 1.26 -20.14 -16.23
C TRP A 295 0.38 -21.34 -15.87
N VAL A 296 0.91 -22.27 -15.05
CA VAL A 296 0.16 -23.43 -14.55
C VAL A 296 -1.05 -23.00 -13.74
N ALA A 297 -0.85 -22.09 -12.78
CA ALA A 297 -1.92 -21.59 -11.92
C ALA A 297 -3.06 -20.97 -12.74
N LEU A 298 -2.74 -20.11 -13.72
CA LEU A 298 -3.75 -19.47 -14.56
C LEU A 298 -4.50 -20.47 -15.45
N VAL A 299 -3.81 -21.46 -16.03
CA VAL A 299 -4.46 -22.50 -16.83
C VAL A 299 -5.40 -23.35 -15.96
N CYS A 300 -4.94 -23.78 -14.79
CA CYS A 300 -5.75 -24.54 -13.85
C CYS A 300 -6.94 -23.72 -13.33
N GLN A 301 -6.77 -22.42 -13.08
CA GLN A 301 -7.85 -21.51 -12.68
C GLN A 301 -8.93 -21.37 -13.77
N GLU A 302 -8.52 -21.21 -15.04
CA GLU A 302 -9.46 -21.14 -16.16
C GLU A 302 -10.23 -22.46 -16.33
N LEU A 303 -9.56 -23.61 -16.22
CA LEU A 303 -10.22 -24.90 -16.27
C LEU A 303 -11.11 -25.16 -15.03
N ALA A 304 -10.80 -24.57 -13.89
CA ALA A 304 -11.59 -24.66 -12.67
C ALA A 304 -12.89 -23.82 -12.73
N ASN A 305 -12.97 -22.84 -13.63
CA ASN A 305 -14.11 -21.93 -13.76
C ASN A 305 -15.44 -22.71 -13.82
N PRO A 306 -16.43 -22.42 -12.96
CA PRO A 306 -17.73 -23.13 -12.92
C PRO A 306 -18.44 -23.26 -14.28
N ASP A 307 -18.25 -22.28 -15.17
CA ASP A 307 -18.88 -22.29 -16.50
C ASP A 307 -18.26 -23.32 -17.46
N VAL A 308 -17.03 -23.77 -17.18
CA VAL A 308 -16.33 -24.77 -18.00
C VAL A 308 -16.79 -26.18 -17.61
N GLN A 309 -17.40 -26.87 -18.57
CA GLN A 309 -17.82 -28.26 -18.39
C GLN A 309 -16.65 -29.23 -18.57
N SER A 310 -16.77 -30.42 -17.98
CA SER A 310 -15.63 -31.34 -17.95
C SER A 310 -15.21 -31.83 -19.34
N TRP A 311 -16.16 -32.00 -20.25
CA TRP A 311 -15.91 -32.40 -21.63
C TRP A 311 -15.26 -31.30 -22.49
N GLU A 312 -15.36 -30.03 -22.09
CA GLU A 312 -14.75 -28.91 -22.81
C GLU A 312 -13.27 -28.73 -22.44
N ALA A 313 -12.84 -29.32 -21.33
CA ALA A 313 -11.53 -29.05 -20.73
C ALA A 313 -10.37 -29.27 -21.70
N LEU A 314 -10.38 -30.37 -22.46
CA LEU A 314 -9.30 -30.67 -23.42
C LEU A 314 -9.30 -29.74 -24.63
N ASP A 315 -10.47 -29.30 -25.10
CA ASP A 315 -10.58 -28.37 -26.22
C ASP A 315 -10.14 -26.98 -25.83
N ILE A 316 -10.56 -26.50 -24.66
CA ILE A 316 -10.06 -25.24 -24.09
C ILE A 316 -8.55 -25.35 -23.87
N LEU A 317 -8.07 -26.46 -23.29
CA LEU A 317 -6.65 -26.67 -23.01
C LEU A 317 -5.78 -26.58 -24.27
N ARG A 318 -6.23 -27.12 -25.41
CA ARG A 318 -5.53 -27.06 -26.70
C ARG A 318 -5.33 -25.64 -27.22
N THR A 319 -6.16 -24.69 -26.79
CA THR A 319 -6.03 -23.29 -27.21
C THR A 319 -4.96 -22.52 -26.42
N PHE A 320 -4.47 -23.04 -25.29
CA PHE A 320 -3.49 -22.32 -24.48
C PHE A 320 -2.09 -22.30 -25.12
N PRO A 321 -1.50 -21.11 -25.33
CA PRO A 321 -0.15 -20.99 -25.86
C PRO A 321 0.90 -21.23 -24.76
N SER A 322 2.13 -21.50 -25.18
CA SER A 322 3.29 -21.47 -24.27
C SER A 322 3.67 -20.04 -23.94
N GLY A 323 4.18 -19.80 -22.73
CA GLY A 323 4.67 -18.48 -22.29
C GLY A 323 3.57 -17.57 -21.74
N LEU A 324 3.95 -16.69 -20.80
CA LEU A 324 3.01 -15.82 -20.09
C LEU A 324 2.42 -14.71 -20.98
N GLU A 325 3.21 -14.11 -21.86
CA GLU A 325 2.73 -13.01 -22.70
C GLU A 325 1.63 -13.48 -23.65
N SER A 326 1.89 -14.55 -24.42
CA SER A 326 0.88 -15.14 -25.31
C SER A 326 -0.33 -15.66 -24.53
N LEU A 327 -0.14 -16.14 -23.30
CA LEU A 327 -1.23 -16.55 -22.42
C LEU A 327 -2.15 -15.36 -22.08
N TYR A 328 -1.57 -14.22 -21.69
CA TYR A 328 -2.33 -13.01 -21.43
C TYR A 328 -3.03 -12.48 -22.68
N GLU A 329 -2.39 -12.53 -23.85
CA GLU A 329 -3.01 -12.15 -25.13
C GLU A 329 -4.26 -12.96 -25.42
N ARG A 330 -4.17 -14.30 -25.30
CA ARG A 330 -5.33 -15.18 -25.45
C ARG A 330 -6.45 -14.86 -24.45
N MET A 331 -6.11 -14.67 -23.17
CA MET A 331 -7.09 -14.37 -22.13
C MET A 331 -7.81 -13.04 -22.41
N MET A 332 -7.06 -12.03 -22.83
CA MET A 332 -7.59 -10.74 -23.21
C MET A 332 -8.50 -10.84 -24.45
N GLU A 333 -8.11 -11.60 -25.47
CA GLU A 333 -8.96 -11.84 -26.65
C GLU A 333 -10.28 -12.52 -26.29
N HIS A 334 -10.23 -13.52 -25.40
CA HIS A 334 -11.44 -14.21 -24.93
C HIS A 334 -12.34 -13.26 -24.13
N LEU A 335 -11.77 -12.51 -23.19
CA LEU A 335 -12.48 -11.51 -22.39
C LEU A 335 -13.18 -10.47 -23.27
N PHE A 336 -12.52 -10.03 -24.34
CA PHE A 336 -13.04 -9.00 -25.24
C PHE A 336 -14.04 -9.48 -26.27
N LYS A 337 -14.25 -10.79 -26.40
CA LYS A 337 -15.37 -11.39 -27.16
C LYS A 337 -16.65 -11.54 -26.30
N SER A 338 -16.56 -11.38 -24.99
CA SER A 338 -17.70 -11.52 -24.09
C SER A 338 -18.71 -10.37 -24.23
N ARG A 339 -19.97 -10.62 -23.86
CA ARG A 339 -21.03 -9.59 -23.81
C ARG A 339 -20.70 -8.41 -22.87
N HIS A 340 -19.78 -8.60 -21.94
CA HIS A 340 -19.36 -7.60 -20.95
C HIS A 340 -18.00 -6.96 -21.26
N ALA A 341 -17.43 -7.25 -22.44
CA ALA A 341 -16.11 -6.80 -22.86
C ALA A 341 -15.84 -5.31 -22.60
N GLY A 342 -16.80 -4.44 -22.92
CA GLY A 342 -16.66 -3.00 -22.73
C GLY A 342 -16.51 -2.58 -21.26
N LEU A 343 -17.13 -3.29 -20.33
CA LEU A 343 -17.01 -3.01 -18.89
C LEU A 343 -15.75 -3.64 -18.30
N CYS A 344 -15.44 -4.89 -18.67
CA CYS A 344 -14.21 -5.54 -18.25
C CYS A 344 -12.98 -4.74 -18.67
N ARG A 345 -12.99 -4.19 -19.89
CA ARG A 345 -11.93 -3.29 -20.37
C ARG A 345 -11.76 -2.07 -19.48
N ARG A 346 -12.85 -1.43 -19.04
CA ARG A 346 -12.80 -0.27 -18.14
C ARG A 346 -12.29 -0.64 -16.76
N ILE A 347 -12.73 -1.77 -16.21
CA ILE A 347 -12.23 -2.29 -14.93
C ILE A 347 -10.72 -2.54 -15.01
N LEU A 348 -10.26 -3.23 -16.07
CA LEU A 348 -8.83 -3.47 -16.27
C LEU A 348 -8.05 -2.16 -16.46
N ALA A 349 -8.60 -1.19 -17.20
CA ALA A 349 -7.96 0.11 -17.40
C ALA A 349 -7.82 0.90 -16.09
N VAL A 350 -8.87 0.95 -15.26
CA VAL A 350 -8.84 1.59 -13.94
C VAL A 350 -7.87 0.85 -13.02
N ALA A 351 -8.02 -0.48 -12.87
CA ALA A 351 -7.17 -1.28 -12.00
C ALA A 351 -5.68 -1.13 -12.36
N SER A 352 -5.35 -0.99 -13.65
CA SER A 352 -3.97 -0.85 -14.12
C SER A 352 -3.31 0.46 -13.72
N ILE A 353 -4.06 1.53 -13.44
CA ILE A 353 -3.47 2.85 -13.17
C ILE A 353 -3.72 3.40 -11.76
N VAL A 354 -4.56 2.74 -10.96
CA VAL A 354 -4.74 3.13 -9.55
C VAL A 354 -3.47 2.88 -8.74
N TYR A 355 -3.22 3.72 -7.74
CA TYR A 355 -2.00 3.69 -6.91
C TYR A 355 -2.04 2.61 -5.82
N ARG A 356 -3.23 2.10 -5.50
CA ARG A 356 -3.44 0.98 -4.58
C ARG A 356 -4.61 0.10 -5.03
N PRO A 357 -4.75 -1.12 -4.48
CA PRO A 357 -5.95 -1.93 -4.65
C PRO A 357 -7.18 -1.14 -4.20
N VAL A 358 -8.25 -1.20 -5.00
CA VAL A 358 -9.48 -0.43 -4.76
C VAL A 358 -10.61 -1.34 -4.33
N SER A 359 -11.45 -0.85 -3.41
CA SER A 359 -12.68 -1.56 -3.07
C SER A 359 -13.69 -1.52 -4.21
N LEU A 360 -14.67 -2.41 -4.21
CA LEU A 360 -15.78 -2.38 -5.19
C LEU A 360 -16.53 -1.03 -5.19
N LYS A 361 -16.72 -0.42 -4.01
CA LYS A 361 -17.38 0.89 -3.87
C LYS A 361 -16.56 2.03 -4.50
N GLU A 362 -15.23 1.97 -4.39
CA GLU A 362 -14.33 2.92 -5.03
C GLU A 362 -14.23 2.67 -6.53
N LEU A 363 -14.16 1.42 -6.97
CA LEU A 363 -14.16 1.09 -8.40
C LEU A 363 -15.42 1.60 -9.10
N ALA A 364 -16.59 1.45 -8.47
CA ALA A 364 -17.86 1.95 -8.98
C ALA A 364 -17.93 3.48 -9.05
N SER A 365 -17.20 4.18 -8.17
CA SER A 365 -17.20 5.65 -8.13
C SER A 365 -16.17 6.26 -9.07
N ILE A 366 -15.03 5.59 -9.29
CA ILE A 366 -13.91 6.07 -10.12
C ILE A 366 -14.23 6.03 -11.62
N ASP A 367 -15.09 5.12 -12.07
CA ASP A 367 -15.55 5.06 -13.46
C ASP A 367 -17.08 5.22 -13.53
N GLU A 368 -17.54 6.29 -14.18
CA GLU A 368 -18.95 6.64 -14.32
C GLU A 368 -19.79 5.51 -14.93
N SER A 369 -19.23 4.71 -15.84
CA SER A 369 -19.96 3.59 -16.46
C SER A 369 -20.23 2.44 -15.49
N LEU A 370 -19.49 2.40 -14.38
CA LEU A 370 -19.65 1.45 -13.29
C LEU A 370 -20.55 1.98 -12.16
N ALA A 371 -20.88 3.27 -12.16
CA ALA A 371 -21.70 3.90 -11.12
C ALA A 371 -23.08 3.23 -10.95
N ARG A 372 -23.64 2.63 -12.01
CA ARG A 372 -24.88 1.84 -11.96
C ARG A 372 -24.82 0.60 -11.07
N PHE A 373 -23.63 0.17 -10.66
CA PHE A 373 -23.43 -0.97 -9.78
C PHE A 373 -23.19 -0.57 -8.32
N THR A 374 -23.25 0.72 -7.98
CA THR A 374 -23.02 1.22 -6.61
C THR A 374 -23.96 0.54 -5.59
N ASP A 375 -25.23 0.35 -5.97
CA ASP A 375 -26.25 -0.30 -5.12
C ASP A 375 -26.38 -1.81 -5.39
N ASN A 376 -25.53 -2.39 -6.25
CA ASN A 376 -25.52 -3.81 -6.57
C ASN A 376 -24.10 -4.38 -6.57
N PRO A 377 -23.50 -4.55 -5.37
CA PRO A 377 -22.12 -5.02 -5.23
C PRO A 377 -21.92 -6.43 -5.79
N ILE A 378 -22.93 -7.30 -5.74
CA ILE A 378 -22.87 -8.68 -6.26
C ILE A 378 -22.68 -8.68 -7.78
N ALA A 379 -23.36 -7.79 -8.50
CA ALA A 379 -23.19 -7.66 -9.94
C ALA A 379 -21.79 -7.15 -10.32
N LEU A 380 -21.24 -6.20 -9.55
CA LEU A 380 -19.88 -5.71 -9.77
C LEU A 380 -18.82 -6.77 -9.44
N GLU A 381 -19.02 -7.53 -8.36
CA GLU A 381 -18.19 -8.68 -8.00
C GLU A 381 -18.18 -9.73 -9.11
N THR A 382 -19.35 -10.07 -9.66
CA THR A 382 -19.45 -10.99 -10.81
C THR A 382 -18.69 -10.47 -12.03
N LEU A 383 -18.75 -9.17 -12.28
CA LEU A 383 -18.08 -8.52 -13.40
C LEU A 383 -16.54 -8.44 -13.21
N VAL A 384 -16.08 -8.16 -11.99
CA VAL A 384 -14.66 -8.24 -11.63
C VAL A 384 -14.17 -9.69 -11.75
N GLY A 385 -14.96 -10.66 -11.27
CA GLY A 385 -14.69 -12.09 -11.45
C GLY A 385 -14.63 -12.51 -12.92
N SER A 386 -15.40 -11.84 -13.79
CA SER A 386 -15.32 -12.05 -15.25
C SER A 386 -14.01 -11.55 -15.86
N CYS A 387 -13.29 -10.63 -15.21
CA CYS A 387 -11.92 -10.26 -15.59
C CYS A 387 -10.90 -11.35 -15.24
N GLY A 388 -11.33 -12.38 -14.48
CA GLY A 388 -10.68 -13.68 -14.32
C GLY A 388 -9.20 -13.61 -14.03
N SER A 389 -8.41 -14.30 -14.85
CA SER A 389 -6.95 -14.46 -14.78
C SER A 389 -6.10 -13.18 -14.60
N PHE A 390 -6.67 -11.98 -14.74
CA PHE A 390 -6.00 -10.72 -14.44
C PHE A 390 -6.25 -10.22 -13.00
N LEU A 391 -7.48 -10.37 -12.49
CA LEU A 391 -7.93 -9.76 -11.24
C LEU A 391 -8.51 -10.80 -10.27
N THR A 392 -8.31 -10.58 -8.98
CA THR A 392 -8.93 -11.35 -7.91
C THR A 392 -9.60 -10.42 -6.91
N LEU A 393 -10.64 -10.92 -6.24
CA LEU A 393 -11.39 -10.18 -5.24
C LEU A 393 -11.15 -10.82 -3.88
N LEU A 394 -10.67 -10.02 -2.92
CA LEU A 394 -10.49 -10.45 -1.52
C LEU A 394 -11.16 -9.41 -0.62
N GLU A 395 -12.14 -9.84 0.17
CA GLU A 395 -12.87 -8.98 1.12
C GLU A 395 -13.42 -7.70 0.46
N GLY A 396 -13.90 -7.80 -0.78
CA GLY A 396 -14.43 -6.66 -1.54
C GLY A 396 -13.37 -5.70 -2.10
N ILE A 397 -12.08 -6.05 -2.03
CA ILE A 397 -10.96 -5.30 -2.60
C ILE A 397 -10.42 -6.02 -3.84
N VAL A 398 -10.24 -5.26 -4.92
CA VAL A 398 -9.79 -5.74 -6.22
C VAL A 398 -8.27 -5.69 -6.30
N TYR A 399 -7.65 -6.84 -6.53
CA TYR A 399 -6.21 -7.02 -6.69
C TYR A 399 -5.87 -7.58 -8.07
N PHE A 400 -4.67 -7.32 -8.55
CA PHE A 400 -4.10 -8.14 -9.62
C PHE A 400 -3.69 -9.50 -9.07
N VAL A 401 -3.87 -10.55 -9.88
CA VAL A 401 -3.35 -11.89 -9.58
C VAL A 401 -1.82 -11.86 -9.51
N HIS A 402 -1.17 -11.07 -10.36
CA HIS A 402 0.28 -10.91 -10.37
C HIS A 402 0.70 -9.59 -11.01
N GLN A 403 1.84 -9.02 -10.58
CA GLN A 403 2.36 -7.77 -11.14
C GLN A 403 2.61 -7.84 -12.65
N SER A 404 3.06 -8.99 -13.19
CA SER A 404 3.23 -9.18 -14.64
C SER A 404 1.93 -9.01 -15.45
N ALA A 405 0.77 -9.23 -14.84
CA ALA A 405 -0.51 -8.97 -15.48
C ALA A 405 -0.75 -7.46 -15.63
N LYS A 406 -0.44 -6.68 -14.58
CA LYS A 406 -0.47 -5.21 -14.63
C LYS A 406 0.53 -4.68 -15.67
N ASP A 407 1.78 -5.17 -15.63
CA ASP A 407 2.84 -4.80 -16.57
C ASP A 407 2.38 -5.04 -18.03
N PHE A 408 1.81 -6.23 -18.30
CA PHE A 408 1.27 -6.57 -19.61
C PHE A 408 0.18 -5.61 -20.07
N LEU A 409 -0.79 -5.27 -19.20
CA LEU A 409 -1.94 -4.43 -19.58
C LEU A 409 -1.56 -2.96 -19.83
N LEU A 410 -0.55 -2.44 -19.12
CA LEU A 410 -0.09 -1.06 -19.27
C LEU A 410 0.40 -0.75 -20.69
N ASP A 411 0.94 -1.74 -21.40
CA ASP A 411 1.44 -1.60 -22.77
C ASP A 411 0.39 -1.90 -23.86
N LYS A 412 -0.83 -2.32 -23.50
CA LYS A 412 -1.86 -2.70 -24.48
C LYS A 412 -2.85 -1.56 -24.77
N ALA A 413 -2.78 -1.03 -25.99
CA ALA A 413 -3.74 -0.06 -26.52
C ALA A 413 -5.19 -0.58 -26.54
N SER A 414 -5.41 -1.90 -26.53
CA SER A 414 -6.74 -2.48 -26.44
C SER A 414 -7.41 -2.24 -25.07
N VAL A 415 -6.63 -1.99 -24.02
CA VAL A 415 -7.09 -1.67 -22.66
C VAL A 415 -7.03 -0.16 -22.43
N LEU A 416 -5.91 0.47 -22.82
CA LEU A 416 -5.64 1.90 -22.68
C LEU A 416 -5.52 2.57 -24.07
N PRO A 417 -6.63 2.72 -24.83
CA PRO A 417 -6.57 3.16 -26.23
C PRO A 417 -6.03 4.59 -26.40
N ASN A 418 -6.24 5.43 -25.40
CA ASN A 418 -5.78 6.82 -25.40
C ASN A 418 -4.50 7.01 -24.56
N GLY A 419 -3.87 5.92 -24.12
CA GLY A 419 -2.67 5.92 -23.29
C GLY A 419 -2.93 6.15 -21.80
N ILE A 420 -1.87 5.96 -21.01
CA ILE A 420 -1.88 6.04 -19.53
C ILE A 420 -2.33 7.42 -19.05
N ALA A 421 -1.74 8.50 -19.57
CA ALA A 421 -2.05 9.87 -19.14
C ALA A 421 -3.53 10.24 -19.32
N HIS A 422 -4.18 9.75 -20.39
CA HIS A 422 -5.61 9.95 -20.59
C HIS A 422 -6.44 9.23 -19.53
N GLN A 423 -6.05 8.01 -19.14
CA GLN A 423 -6.75 7.28 -18.10
C GLN A 423 -6.59 7.95 -16.73
N HIS A 424 -5.40 8.49 -16.39
CA HIS A 424 -5.23 9.30 -15.17
C HIS A 424 -6.14 10.54 -15.20
N ARG A 425 -6.26 11.21 -16.35
CA ARG A 425 -7.16 12.36 -16.53
C ARG A 425 -8.63 11.99 -16.28
N ALA A 426 -9.07 10.84 -16.79
CA ALA A 426 -10.43 10.36 -16.58
C ALA A 426 -10.70 10.15 -15.08
N ILE A 427 -9.82 9.42 -14.38
CA ILE A 427 -9.94 9.20 -12.93
C ILE A 427 -9.91 10.51 -12.15
N PHE A 428 -9.03 11.46 -12.49
CA PHE A 428 -8.98 12.77 -11.85
C PHE A 428 -10.32 13.52 -12.00
N SER A 429 -10.87 13.57 -13.22
CA SER A 429 -12.11 14.29 -13.50
C SER A 429 -13.27 13.71 -12.69
N THR A 430 -13.42 12.38 -12.71
CA THR A 430 -14.44 11.68 -11.93
C THR A 430 -14.19 11.83 -10.43
N SER A 431 -12.93 11.84 -9.97
CA SER A 431 -12.61 12.06 -8.56
C SER A 431 -13.08 13.42 -8.06
N ILE A 432 -12.86 14.51 -8.81
CA ILE A 432 -13.36 15.84 -8.45
C ILE A 432 -14.89 15.84 -8.34
N GLU A 433 -15.59 15.16 -9.25
CA GLU A 433 -17.05 15.05 -9.21
C GLU A 433 -17.55 14.25 -8.00
N VAL A 434 -16.98 13.07 -7.75
CA VAL A 434 -17.30 12.22 -6.60
C VAL A 434 -17.09 12.98 -5.30
N LEU A 435 -15.96 13.67 -5.14
CA LEU A 435 -15.67 14.47 -3.96
C LEU A 435 -16.65 15.64 -3.83
N SER A 436 -16.96 16.33 -4.92
CA SER A 436 -17.91 17.46 -4.90
C SER A 436 -19.32 17.04 -4.52
N ARG A 437 -19.75 15.84 -4.94
CA ARG A 437 -21.07 15.28 -4.63
C ARG A 437 -21.14 14.70 -3.21
N THR A 438 -20.09 14.01 -2.77
CA THR A 438 -20.10 13.22 -1.53
C THR A 438 -19.78 14.05 -0.30
N LEU A 439 -18.77 14.93 -0.41
CA LEU A 439 -18.26 15.65 0.75
C LEU A 439 -19.23 16.74 1.21
N ARG A 440 -19.57 16.69 2.49
CA ARG A 440 -20.40 17.67 3.20
C ARG A 440 -19.90 17.80 4.63
N ARG A 441 -20.30 18.89 5.28
CA ARG A 441 -20.05 19.10 6.72
C ARG A 441 -20.60 17.95 7.53
N ASP A 442 -19.83 17.54 8.52
CA ASP A 442 -20.19 16.55 9.52
C ASP A 442 -20.74 15.28 8.86
N ILE A 443 -19.92 14.69 7.98
CA ILE A 443 -20.34 13.59 7.12
C ILE A 443 -20.66 12.32 7.92
N TYR A 444 -20.04 12.16 9.10
CA TYR A 444 -20.31 11.08 10.07
C TYR A 444 -21.32 11.48 11.16
N ASN A 445 -21.85 12.71 11.12
CA ASN A 445 -22.86 13.20 12.08
C ASN A 445 -22.39 13.10 13.56
N LEU A 446 -21.17 13.54 13.84
CA LEU A 446 -20.55 13.56 15.16
C LEU A 446 -21.12 14.67 16.05
N VAL A 447 -21.71 15.71 15.45
CA VAL A 447 -22.37 16.87 16.09
C VAL A 447 -21.45 17.81 16.87
N THR A 448 -20.54 17.26 17.68
CA THR A 448 -19.72 18.02 18.63
C THR A 448 -18.30 18.26 18.11
N PRO A 449 -17.82 19.53 18.08
CA PRO A 449 -16.47 19.85 17.61
C PRO A 449 -15.33 19.14 18.35
N GLY A 450 -15.54 18.79 19.61
CA GLY A 450 -14.55 18.11 20.45
C GLY A 450 -14.57 16.58 20.38
N PHE A 451 -15.40 15.97 19.51
CA PHE A 451 -15.47 14.52 19.41
C PHE A 451 -14.14 13.93 18.95
N SER A 452 -13.52 13.10 19.78
CA SER A 452 -12.19 12.56 19.50
C SER A 452 -12.27 11.52 18.39
N ILE A 453 -11.31 11.57 17.47
CA ILE A 453 -11.16 10.56 16.41
C ILE A 453 -11.04 9.13 16.96
N ARG A 454 -10.47 8.97 18.16
CA ARG A 454 -10.26 7.67 18.81
C ARG A 454 -11.57 6.98 19.20
N ASP A 455 -12.63 7.76 19.36
CA ASP A 455 -13.95 7.27 19.78
C ASP A 455 -14.92 7.14 18.59
N ILE A 456 -14.47 7.47 17.37
CA ILE A 456 -15.31 7.42 16.16
C ILE A 456 -15.42 5.97 15.68
N ILE A 457 -16.66 5.53 15.53
CA ILE A 457 -17.00 4.31 14.80
C ILE A 457 -17.54 4.74 13.43
N PRO A 458 -16.94 4.30 12.30
CA PRO A 458 -17.46 4.60 10.98
C PRO A 458 -18.94 4.17 10.85
N PRO A 459 -19.82 5.00 10.28
CA PRO A 459 -21.22 4.62 10.08
C PRO A 459 -21.32 3.40 9.14
N ASP A 460 -22.41 2.65 9.26
CA ASP A 460 -22.78 1.61 8.28
C ASP A 460 -24.15 1.92 7.68
N PRO A 461 -24.26 2.22 6.37
CA PRO A 461 -23.17 2.26 5.39
C PRO A 461 -22.24 3.46 5.57
N ASP A 462 -20.93 3.24 5.37
CA ASP A 462 -19.94 4.31 5.45
C ASP A 462 -20.06 5.26 4.24
N PRO A 463 -20.47 6.53 4.45
CA PRO A 463 -20.69 7.49 3.36
C PRO A 463 -19.38 7.91 2.66
N LEU A 464 -18.21 7.69 3.29
CA LEU A 464 -16.91 7.98 2.70
C LEU A 464 -16.34 6.81 1.91
N ALA A 465 -16.85 5.59 2.08
CA ALA A 465 -16.35 4.41 1.39
C ALA A 465 -16.15 4.59 -0.14
N PRO A 466 -17.08 5.19 -0.91
CA PRO A 466 -16.86 5.40 -2.35
C PRO A 466 -15.87 6.53 -2.67
N ALA A 467 -15.61 7.46 -1.75
CA ALA A 467 -14.80 8.64 -1.99
C ALA A 467 -13.37 8.55 -1.45
N ARG A 468 -13.06 7.55 -0.60
CA ARG A 468 -11.76 7.40 0.09
C ARG A 468 -10.57 7.43 -0.86
N TYR A 469 -10.61 6.63 -1.93
CA TYR A 469 -9.57 6.65 -2.96
C TYR A 469 -9.38 8.06 -3.54
N SER A 470 -10.47 8.67 -4.02
CA SER A 470 -10.44 10.01 -4.60
C SER A 470 -9.97 11.07 -3.60
N CYS A 471 -10.29 10.96 -2.31
CA CYS A 471 -9.83 11.90 -1.27
C CYS A 471 -8.30 11.95 -1.20
N ILE A 472 -7.62 10.82 -1.43
CA ILE A 472 -6.18 10.71 -1.32
C ILE A 472 -5.51 11.07 -2.67
N TYR A 473 -5.95 10.48 -3.78
CA TYR A 473 -5.15 10.42 -5.02
C TYR A 473 -5.58 11.36 -6.15
N TRP A 474 -6.60 12.20 -5.95
CA TRP A 474 -7.08 13.06 -7.05
C TRP A 474 -5.97 13.98 -7.60
N VAL A 475 -5.09 14.49 -6.74
CA VAL A 475 -3.95 15.34 -7.17
C VAL A 475 -2.86 14.52 -7.87
N ASP A 476 -2.61 13.30 -7.42
CA ASP A 476 -1.65 12.39 -8.06
C ASP A 476 -2.07 12.08 -9.50
N HIS A 477 -3.34 11.75 -9.71
CA HIS A 477 -3.88 11.56 -11.06
C HIS A 477 -3.81 12.84 -11.91
N LEU A 478 -4.01 14.02 -11.33
CA LEU A 478 -3.81 15.28 -12.06
C LEU A 478 -2.35 15.47 -12.48
N GLN A 479 -1.41 15.14 -11.61
CA GLN A 479 0.02 15.25 -11.88
C GLN A 479 0.47 14.28 -12.97
N ASP A 480 0.00 13.03 -12.95
CA ASP A 480 0.40 12.02 -13.94
C ASP A 480 -0.35 12.17 -15.27
N ALA A 481 -1.50 12.85 -15.28
CA ALA A 481 -2.17 13.28 -16.51
C ALA A 481 -1.40 14.38 -17.26
N ASN A 482 -0.41 15.02 -16.62
CA ASN A 482 0.22 16.26 -17.06
C ASN A 482 1.21 16.11 -18.24
N SER A 483 1.25 14.98 -18.94
CA SER A 483 2.00 14.89 -20.21
C SER A 483 1.38 15.76 -21.33
N MET A 484 0.25 16.45 -21.07
CA MET A 484 -0.43 17.38 -21.98
C MET A 484 -0.66 18.76 -21.32
N GLU A 485 0.37 19.60 -21.25
CA GLU A 485 0.39 20.88 -20.52
C GLU A 485 -0.88 21.74 -20.71
N LYS A 486 -1.34 21.94 -21.95
CA LYS A 486 -2.52 22.78 -22.26
C LYS A 486 -3.81 22.37 -21.53
N LEU A 487 -4.00 21.08 -21.29
CA LEU A 487 -5.21 20.56 -20.63
C LEU A 487 -5.12 20.72 -19.12
N THR A 488 -3.92 20.61 -18.55
CA THR A 488 -3.68 20.91 -17.14
C THR A 488 -3.99 22.38 -16.83
N GLU A 489 -3.72 23.30 -17.76
CA GLU A 489 -4.09 24.71 -17.60
C GLU A 489 -5.62 24.89 -17.48
N GLU A 490 -6.42 24.14 -18.25
CA GLU A 490 -7.88 24.23 -18.18
C GLU A 490 -8.44 23.81 -16.82
N TYR A 491 -7.83 22.78 -16.20
CA TYR A 491 -8.24 22.31 -14.88
C TYR A 491 -7.80 23.23 -13.74
N LEU A 492 -6.61 23.82 -13.89
CA LEU A 492 -5.98 24.68 -12.89
C LEU A 492 -6.31 26.17 -13.06
N ARG A 493 -6.95 26.58 -14.15
CA ARG A 493 -7.30 28.00 -14.38
C ARG A 493 -8.10 28.57 -13.21
N ASP A 494 -8.01 29.87 -13.04
CA ASP A 494 -8.83 30.55 -12.04
C ASP A 494 -10.33 30.32 -12.36
N ASN A 495 -11.12 29.94 -11.35
CA ASN A 495 -12.50 29.45 -11.49
C ASN A 495 -12.67 28.14 -12.29
N GLY A 496 -11.58 27.42 -12.56
CA GLY A 496 -11.59 26.07 -13.09
C GLY A 496 -12.05 25.03 -12.05
N PRO A 497 -12.13 23.75 -12.43
CA PRO A 497 -12.58 22.66 -11.55
C PRO A 497 -11.81 22.57 -10.23
N VAL A 498 -10.47 22.68 -10.26
CA VAL A 498 -9.66 22.58 -9.03
C VAL A 498 -9.87 23.78 -8.12
N HIS A 499 -9.85 24.99 -8.68
CA HIS A 499 -10.07 26.22 -7.91
C HIS A 499 -11.48 26.22 -7.29
N THR A 500 -12.51 25.87 -8.08
CA THR A 500 -13.90 25.79 -7.60
C THR A 500 -14.07 24.73 -6.52
N PHE A 501 -13.42 23.56 -6.66
CA PHE A 501 -13.44 22.52 -5.64
C PHE A 501 -12.85 23.03 -4.32
N LEU A 502 -11.67 23.65 -4.35
CA LEU A 502 -11.04 24.18 -3.13
C LEU A 502 -11.90 25.27 -2.48
N GLN A 503 -12.48 26.17 -3.27
CA GLN A 503 -13.35 27.24 -2.76
C GLN A 503 -14.58 26.72 -2.01
N ARG A 504 -15.12 25.56 -2.40
CA ARG A 504 -16.41 25.06 -1.91
C ARG A 504 -16.30 23.86 -0.98
N LYS A 505 -15.23 23.06 -1.12
CA LYS A 505 -15.13 21.72 -0.52
C LYS A 505 -13.86 21.50 0.29
N TYR A 506 -12.91 22.44 0.30
CA TYR A 506 -11.63 22.26 1.00
C TYR A 506 -11.80 21.82 2.46
N LEU A 507 -12.68 22.46 3.23
CA LEU A 507 -12.90 22.06 4.61
C LEU A 507 -13.49 20.66 4.74
N TYR A 508 -14.51 20.31 3.94
CA TYR A 508 -15.11 18.98 3.97
C TYR A 508 -14.13 17.89 3.54
N TRP A 509 -13.19 18.22 2.66
CA TRP A 509 -12.11 17.34 2.26
C TRP A 509 -11.11 17.10 3.39
N LEU A 510 -10.74 18.14 4.14
CA LEU A 510 -9.92 17.99 5.34
C LEU A 510 -10.63 17.22 6.46
N GLU A 511 -11.93 17.45 6.68
CA GLU A 511 -12.74 16.68 7.61
C GLU A 511 -12.70 15.19 7.24
N ALA A 512 -13.01 14.86 5.98
CA ALA A 512 -13.00 13.49 5.48
C ALA A 512 -11.63 12.83 5.65
N LEU A 513 -10.54 13.49 5.24
CA LEU A 513 -9.19 12.96 5.41
C LEU A 513 -8.84 12.77 6.88
N SER A 514 -9.22 13.72 7.76
CA SER A 514 -8.97 13.56 9.19
C SER A 514 -9.68 12.30 9.73
N LEU A 515 -10.95 12.07 9.36
CA LEU A 515 -11.75 10.93 9.83
C LEU A 515 -11.12 9.54 9.59
N PHE A 516 -10.26 9.39 8.58
CA PHE A 516 -9.54 8.14 8.31
C PHE A 516 -8.00 8.29 8.41
N GLY A 517 -7.52 9.33 9.11
CA GLY A 517 -6.10 9.52 9.42
C GLY A 517 -5.22 9.97 8.25
N GLY A 518 -5.82 10.52 7.19
CA GLY A 518 -5.20 10.92 5.92
C GLY A 518 -4.70 12.37 5.86
N LEU A 519 -4.51 13.06 6.98
CA LEU A 519 -4.19 14.50 6.95
C LEU A 519 -2.78 14.79 6.39
N SER A 520 -1.81 13.89 6.60
CA SER A 520 -0.49 13.92 5.96
C SER A 520 -0.60 13.96 4.43
N GLN A 521 -1.50 13.14 3.88
CA GLN A 521 -1.76 13.04 2.44
C GLN A 521 -2.39 14.33 1.90
N ALA A 522 -3.25 15.00 2.68
CA ALA A 522 -3.76 16.33 2.32
C ALA A 522 -2.63 17.36 2.20
N VAL A 523 -1.68 17.37 3.15
CA VAL A 523 -0.52 18.28 3.09
C VAL A 523 0.28 18.03 1.80
N LEU A 524 0.60 16.78 1.50
CA LEU A 524 1.35 16.40 0.29
C LEU A 524 0.59 16.79 -0.99
N ALA A 525 -0.72 16.54 -1.03
CA ALA A 525 -1.58 16.90 -2.16
C ALA A 525 -1.60 18.43 -2.40
N ILE A 526 -1.76 19.24 -1.34
CA ILE A 526 -1.73 20.70 -1.46
C ILE A 526 -0.33 21.22 -1.87
N GLN A 527 0.75 20.60 -1.39
CA GLN A 527 2.10 20.95 -1.84
C GLN A 527 2.32 20.66 -3.33
N LYS A 528 1.87 19.50 -3.81
CA LYS A 528 1.88 19.16 -5.24
C LYS A 528 1.09 20.18 -6.06
N LEU A 529 -0.13 20.52 -5.63
CA LEU A 529 -0.94 21.55 -6.28
C LEU A 529 -0.26 22.93 -6.27
N ALA A 530 0.44 23.30 -5.20
CA ALA A 530 1.13 24.59 -5.11
C ALA A 530 2.24 24.69 -6.16
N ALA A 531 3.00 23.61 -6.33
CA ALA A 531 4.03 23.50 -7.36
C ALA A 531 3.42 23.57 -8.77
N LEU A 532 2.33 22.84 -9.02
CA LEU A 532 1.61 22.85 -10.30
C LEU A 532 1.03 24.24 -10.64
N ALA A 533 0.32 24.87 -9.71
CA ALA A 533 -0.29 26.18 -9.91
C ALA A 533 0.77 27.28 -10.16
N THR A 534 1.90 27.21 -9.45
CA THR A 534 3.02 28.14 -9.66
C THR A 534 3.64 27.94 -11.03
N ARG A 535 3.85 26.69 -11.47
CA ARG A 535 4.44 26.37 -12.77
C ARG A 535 3.56 26.85 -13.94
N VAL A 536 2.25 26.70 -13.83
CA VAL A 536 1.29 27.11 -14.87
C VAL A 536 0.98 28.63 -14.82
N GLY A 537 1.33 29.30 -13.72
CA GLY A 537 1.16 30.76 -13.58
C GLY A 537 -0.23 31.21 -13.14
N MET A 538 -1.02 30.33 -12.52
CA MET A 538 -2.39 30.63 -12.07
C MET A 538 -2.36 31.38 -10.74
N GLN A 539 -2.51 32.71 -10.78
CA GLN A 539 -2.27 33.57 -9.63
C GLN A 539 -3.27 33.31 -8.49
N GLN A 540 -4.59 33.32 -8.75
CA GLN A 540 -5.56 33.19 -7.66
C GLN A 540 -5.53 31.79 -7.06
N LEU A 541 -5.44 30.75 -7.90
CA LEU A 541 -5.27 29.39 -7.42
C LEU A 541 -3.98 29.24 -6.59
N ALA A 542 -2.85 29.78 -7.04
CA ALA A 542 -1.59 29.70 -6.30
C ALA A 542 -1.69 30.39 -4.93
N HIS A 543 -2.36 31.53 -4.83
CA HIS A 543 -2.63 32.19 -3.56
C HIS A 543 -3.51 31.34 -2.64
N LEU A 544 -4.61 30.78 -3.17
CA LEU A 544 -5.51 29.93 -2.40
C LEU A 544 -4.82 28.67 -1.89
N VAL A 545 -4.04 27.98 -2.72
CA VAL A 545 -3.34 26.76 -2.34
C VAL A 545 -2.24 27.04 -1.30
N ARG A 546 -1.55 28.18 -1.39
CA ARG A 546 -0.59 28.61 -0.36
C ARG A 546 -1.28 28.90 0.98
N ASP A 547 -2.41 29.60 0.96
CA ASP A 547 -3.21 29.87 2.15
C ASP A 547 -3.75 28.57 2.77
N ALA A 548 -4.26 27.66 1.94
CA ALA A 548 -4.69 26.32 2.34
C ALA A 548 -3.56 25.52 2.99
N LEU A 549 -2.35 25.53 2.42
CA LEU A 549 -1.19 24.86 3.01
C LEU A 549 -0.87 25.42 4.40
N ARG A 550 -0.93 26.74 4.58
CA ARG A 550 -0.74 27.39 5.87
C ARG A 550 -1.85 27.04 6.86
N PHE A 551 -3.10 26.99 6.39
CA PHE A 551 -4.26 26.63 7.20
C PHE A 551 -4.15 25.24 7.81
N ILE A 552 -3.85 24.22 6.98
CA ILE A 552 -3.74 22.84 7.45
C ILE A 552 -2.54 22.64 8.38
N LEU A 553 -1.38 23.24 8.07
CA LEU A 553 -0.18 23.09 8.89
C LEU A 553 -0.33 23.77 10.26
N SER A 554 -0.99 24.94 10.32
CA SER A 554 -1.17 25.70 11.56
C SER A 554 -2.15 25.03 12.53
N HIS A 555 -3.15 24.32 12.01
CA HIS A 555 -4.24 23.74 12.82
C HIS A 555 -4.22 22.21 12.87
N ARG A 556 -3.14 21.61 12.37
CA ARG A 556 -3.01 20.16 12.21
C ARG A 556 -3.34 19.38 13.47
N GLY A 557 -2.75 19.75 14.61
CA GLY A 557 -2.90 19.03 15.88
C GLY A 557 -4.37 18.94 16.34
N ALA A 558 -5.10 20.06 16.27
CA ALA A 558 -6.52 20.09 16.63
C ALA A 558 -7.37 19.23 15.69
N ILE A 559 -7.12 19.30 14.37
CA ILE A 559 -7.88 18.58 13.36
C ILE A 559 -7.65 17.08 13.46
N GLU A 560 -6.42 16.62 13.71
CA GLU A 560 -6.10 15.19 13.86
C GLU A 560 -6.70 14.58 15.11
N ILE A 561 -6.87 15.35 16.19
CA ILE A 561 -7.49 14.87 17.43
C ILE A 561 -9.02 14.87 17.32
N ALA A 562 -9.60 15.93 16.77
CA ALA A 562 -11.03 16.13 16.69
C ALA A 562 -11.39 16.80 15.35
N PRO A 563 -11.82 16.02 14.32
CA PRO A 563 -11.99 16.51 12.95
C PRO A 563 -12.87 17.76 12.81
N LEU A 564 -13.93 17.88 13.62
CA LEU A 564 -14.85 19.02 13.57
C LEU A 564 -14.29 20.31 14.18
N GLN A 565 -13.12 20.28 14.84
CA GLN A 565 -12.40 21.50 15.25
C GLN A 565 -12.00 22.37 14.05
N LEU A 566 -12.01 21.80 12.85
CA LEU A 566 -11.83 22.53 11.60
C LEU A 566 -12.80 23.72 11.48
N TYR A 567 -14.06 23.55 11.87
CA TYR A 567 -15.10 24.58 11.77
C TYR A 567 -15.09 25.56 12.94
N ALA A 568 -14.69 25.07 14.12
CA ALA A 568 -14.58 25.88 15.33
C ALA A 568 -13.17 26.50 15.41
N SER A 569 -12.23 25.80 16.05
CA SER A 569 -10.89 26.33 16.30
C SER A 569 -10.19 26.83 15.03
N ALA A 570 -10.08 25.99 13.99
CA ALA A 570 -9.23 26.35 12.84
C ALA A 570 -9.73 27.58 12.09
N LEU A 571 -11.04 27.69 11.83
CA LEU A 571 -11.62 28.88 11.18
C LEU A 571 -11.57 30.14 12.05
N VAL A 572 -11.81 30.00 13.35
CA VAL A 572 -11.90 31.14 14.27
C VAL A 572 -10.52 31.74 14.52
N PHE A 573 -9.52 30.90 14.76
CA PHE A 573 -8.15 31.30 15.04
C PHE A 573 -7.27 31.49 13.79
N SER A 574 -7.84 31.41 12.58
CA SER A 574 -7.14 31.80 11.37
C SER A 574 -7.01 33.33 11.25
N PRO A 575 -5.94 33.86 10.61
CA PRO A 575 -5.78 35.28 10.34
C PRO A 575 -6.93 35.88 9.54
N THR A 576 -7.19 37.17 9.73
CA THR A 576 -8.34 37.87 9.12
C THR A 576 -8.30 37.88 7.60
N ARG A 577 -7.11 37.89 6.97
CA ARG A 577 -6.96 37.87 5.51
C ARG A 577 -6.77 36.46 4.93
N SER A 578 -6.90 35.39 5.74
CA SER A 578 -6.88 34.03 5.21
C SER A 578 -8.00 33.82 4.21
N LEU A 579 -7.65 33.34 3.02
CA LEU A 579 -8.59 33.06 1.95
C LEU A 579 -9.53 31.91 2.33
N VAL A 580 -9.01 30.84 2.93
CA VAL A 580 -9.80 29.71 3.45
C VAL A 580 -10.78 30.20 4.50
N LYS A 581 -10.35 31.02 5.47
CA LYS A 581 -11.24 31.59 6.48
C LYS A 581 -12.42 32.34 5.83
N ASN A 582 -12.11 33.22 4.89
CA ASN A 582 -13.11 34.07 4.25
C ASN A 582 -14.08 33.27 3.36
N LEU A 583 -13.59 32.24 2.66
CA LEU A 583 -14.42 31.36 1.82
C LEU A 583 -15.42 30.55 2.64
N PHE A 584 -15.04 30.13 3.85
CA PHE A 584 -15.85 29.29 4.73
C PHE A 584 -16.38 30.03 5.96
N GLU A 585 -16.46 31.37 5.92
CA GLU A 585 -16.97 32.21 7.01
C GLU A 585 -18.37 31.76 7.48
N HIS A 586 -19.21 31.34 6.53
CA HIS A 586 -20.56 30.84 6.75
C HIS A 586 -20.62 29.51 7.54
N GLU A 587 -19.52 28.76 7.60
CA GLU A 587 -19.46 27.49 8.33
C GLU A 587 -19.14 27.67 9.82
N LYS A 588 -18.75 28.87 10.25
CA LYS A 588 -18.44 29.15 11.66
C LYS A 588 -19.65 28.84 12.55
N PRO A 589 -19.44 28.18 13.70
CA PRO A 589 -20.54 27.89 14.61
C PRO A 589 -21.21 29.16 15.13
N SER A 590 -22.54 29.21 15.05
CA SER A 590 -23.34 30.37 15.47
C SER A 590 -23.27 30.68 16.97
N TRP A 591 -22.81 29.72 17.78
CA TRP A 591 -22.62 29.90 19.22
C TRP A 591 -21.35 30.70 19.58
N ILE A 592 -20.48 31.01 18.61
CA ILE A 592 -19.30 31.86 18.81
C ILE A 592 -19.69 33.31 18.56
N ILE A 593 -20.11 34.01 19.62
CA ILE A 593 -20.68 35.36 19.55
C ILE A 593 -19.60 36.43 19.32
N SER A 594 -18.41 36.26 19.91
CA SER A 594 -17.30 37.20 19.77
C SER A 594 -16.00 36.43 19.50
N PRO A 595 -15.55 36.34 18.22
CA PRO A 595 -14.30 35.68 17.90
C PRO A 595 -13.10 36.51 18.40
N PRO A 596 -11.97 35.87 18.71
CA PRO A 596 -10.74 36.54 19.12
C PRO A 596 -10.22 37.46 18.01
N ALA A 597 -9.57 38.56 18.41
CA ALA A 597 -8.87 39.44 17.48
C ALA A 597 -7.62 38.73 16.94
N MET A 598 -7.71 38.25 15.70
CA MET A 598 -6.58 37.59 15.03
C MET A 598 -5.76 38.59 14.21
N GLY A 599 -4.47 38.29 14.03
CA GLY A 599 -3.59 39.04 13.14
C GLY A 599 -4.14 39.14 11.71
N LEU A 600 -3.64 40.12 10.94
CA LEU A 600 -4.07 40.32 9.56
C LEU A 600 -3.64 39.16 8.66
N ASP A 601 -2.38 38.76 8.73
CA ASP A 601 -1.75 37.75 7.88
C ASP A 601 -1.18 36.60 8.74
N TRP A 602 -0.85 35.47 8.09
CA TRP A 602 -0.15 34.38 8.75
C TRP A 602 1.21 34.86 9.30
N ASN A 603 1.53 34.48 10.52
CA ASN A 603 2.82 34.80 11.15
C ASN A 603 3.96 33.91 10.58
N ALA A 604 5.19 34.11 11.03
CA ALA A 604 6.32 33.28 10.58
C ALA A 604 6.20 31.80 11.01
N CYS A 605 5.37 31.48 12.02
CA CYS A 605 5.17 30.13 12.51
C CYS A 605 4.42 29.29 11.46
N VAL A 606 5.12 28.35 10.84
CA VAL A 606 4.57 27.49 9.78
C VAL A 606 3.74 26.34 10.36
N GLN A 607 4.06 25.91 11.57
CA GLN A 607 3.41 24.80 12.27
C GLN A 607 3.61 24.99 13.78
N THR A 608 2.53 24.94 14.55
CA THR A 608 2.61 24.86 16.01
C THR A 608 2.79 23.40 16.39
N LEU A 609 3.86 23.10 17.12
CA LEU A 609 4.05 21.81 17.75
C LEU A 609 3.63 21.99 19.19
N ASP A 610 2.56 21.32 19.59
CA ASP A 610 2.22 21.24 21.01
C ASP A 610 3.26 20.34 21.67
N ASP A 611 4.35 20.94 22.12
CA ASP A 611 5.08 20.39 23.26
C ASP A 611 4.12 20.55 24.44
N GLY A 612 3.74 19.45 25.08
CA GLY A 612 2.94 19.51 26.29
C GLY A 612 3.73 20.22 27.39
N ASP A 613 3.63 21.55 27.42
CA ASP A 613 4.38 22.40 28.33
C ASP A 613 3.98 22.09 29.77
N GLN A 614 4.92 21.44 30.45
CA GLN A 614 4.97 21.31 31.89
C GLN A 614 5.30 22.67 32.50
N VAL A 615 4.40 23.20 33.32
CA VAL A 615 4.75 24.14 34.40
C VAL A 615 4.59 23.43 35.72
#